data_AF-A0A0Q4XL92-F1
#
_entry.id   AF-A0A0Q4XL92-F1
#
_cell.length_a   1.000
_cell.length_b   1.000
_cell.length_c   1.000
_cell.angle_alpha   90.00
_cell.angle_beta   90.00
_cell.angle_gamma   90.00
#
_symmetry.space_group_name_H-M   'P 1'
#
loop_
_entity.id
_entity.type
_entity.pdbx_description
1 polymer ?
#
loop_
_entity_poly.entity_id
_entity_poly.type
_entity_poly.pdbx_seq_one_letter_code
_entity_poly.pdbx_strand_id
1 'polypeptide(L)'
;MADLKTASGVHYSPAMDEKTHEQTYRGFVRFVEIGTSVVICWVLALAIGGIHEAWLTAILAVVLSGAAGAVGALAPAVGWKAPVVVAVLLLLYLFFA
;
A
#
# COMPACT_ATOMS: atom_id res chain seq x y z
N MET A 1 -20.26 1.43 1.76
CA MET A 1 -21.17 1.61 2.93
C MET A 1 -21.04 3.06 3.32
N ALA A 2 -22.07 3.90 3.29
CA ALA A 2 -23.51 3.64 3.37
C ALA A 2 -24.21 3.70 1.98
N ASP A 3 -24.50 2.56 1.36
CA ASP A 3 -25.93 2.25 1.21
C ASP A 3 -26.64 2.16 2.57
N LEU A 4 -27.02 3.33 3.07
CA LEU A 4 -28.02 3.52 4.10
C LEU A 4 -28.90 4.65 3.57
N LYS A 5 -30.05 4.30 3.03
CA LYS A 5 -31.20 5.21 2.96
C LYS A 5 -31.63 5.76 4.34
N THR A 6 -30.85 5.59 5.42
CA THR A 6 -31.36 5.51 6.80
C THR A 6 -30.34 5.79 7.92
N ALA A 7 -29.31 6.60 7.72
CA ALA A 7 -28.51 7.09 8.86
C ALA A 7 -28.54 8.63 8.92
N SER A 8 -29.46 9.13 9.74
CA SER A 8 -29.63 10.52 10.16
C SER A 8 -29.80 11.55 9.04
N GLY A 9 -30.96 11.60 8.37
CA GLY A 9 -31.62 12.81 7.80
C GLY A 9 -30.83 13.80 6.92
N VAL A 10 -29.53 13.59 6.71
CA VAL A 10 -28.60 14.43 5.99
C VAL A 10 -28.50 13.80 4.61
N HIS A 11 -29.47 14.13 3.78
CA HIS A 11 -29.36 13.85 2.36
C HIS A 11 -28.17 14.61 1.79
N TYR A 12 -27.40 13.97 0.92
CA TYR A 12 -26.45 14.66 0.07
C TYR A 12 -27.18 15.84 -0.58
N SER A 13 -26.74 17.06 -0.28
CA SER A 13 -27.28 18.26 -0.93
C SER A 13 -27.08 18.13 -2.44
N PRO A 14 -28.01 18.60 -3.29
CA PRO A 14 -27.80 18.64 -4.74
C PRO A 14 -26.51 19.36 -5.17
N ALA A 15 -25.91 20.17 -4.29
CA ALA A 15 -24.62 20.83 -4.49
C ALA A 15 -23.40 19.95 -4.17
N MET A 16 -23.59 18.79 -3.53
CA MET A 16 -22.52 17.85 -3.18
C MET A 16 -22.49 16.71 -4.21
N ASP A 17 -21.49 16.72 -5.09
CA ASP A 17 -21.26 15.62 -6.02
C ASP A 17 -20.73 14.38 -5.28
N GLU A 18 -21.64 13.49 -4.94
CA GLU A 18 -21.37 12.20 -4.29
C GLU A 18 -20.41 11.33 -5.10
N LYS A 19 -20.53 11.33 -6.44
CA LYS A 19 -19.72 10.44 -7.29
C LYS A 19 -18.25 10.80 -7.23
N THR A 20 -17.94 12.10 -7.25
CA THR A 20 -16.56 12.58 -7.15
C THR A 20 -15.96 12.31 -5.77
N HIS A 21 -16.74 12.45 -4.69
CA HIS A 21 -16.30 12.08 -3.34
C HIS A 21 -15.95 10.59 -3.25
N GLU A 22 -16.85 9.73 -3.73
CA GLU A 22 -16.67 8.29 -3.70
C GLU A 22 -15.48 7.81 -4.56
N GLN A 23 -15.24 8.45 -5.70
CA GLN A 23 -14.05 8.18 -6.53
C GLN A 23 -12.76 8.56 -5.80
N THR A 24 -12.73 9.73 -5.16
CA THR A 24 -11.56 10.19 -4.40
C THR A 24 -11.29 9.28 -3.21
N TYR A 25 -12.34 8.88 -2.48
CA TYR A 25 -12.23 7.95 -1.36
C TYR A 25 -11.66 6.60 -1.79
N ARG A 26 -12.18 6.01 -2.89
CA ARG A 26 -11.64 4.76 -3.43
C ARG A 26 -10.17 4.89 -3.84
N GLY A 27 -9.80 6.02 -4.45
CA GLY A 27 -8.40 6.33 -4.77
C GLY A 27 -7.52 6.42 -3.52
N PHE A 28 -7.98 7.13 -2.49
CA PHE A 28 -7.28 7.27 -1.21
C PHE A 28 -7.07 5.93 -0.51
N VAL A 29 -8.12 5.11 -0.37
CA VAL A 29 -8.02 3.79 0.27
C VAL A 29 -6.98 2.93 -0.45
N ARG A 30 -7.01 2.91 -1.78
CA ARG A 30 -6.03 2.16 -2.59
C ARG A 30 -4.61 2.70 -2.44
N PHE A 31 -4.44 4.03 -2.39
CA PHE A 31 -3.14 4.64 -2.15
C PHE A 31 -2.58 4.24 -0.78
N VAL A 32 -3.39 4.30 0.28
CA VAL A 32 -2.97 3.89 1.63
C VAL A 32 -2.63 2.40 1.67
N GLU A 33 -3.45 1.54 1.07
CA GLU A 33 -3.20 0.09 1.03
C GLU A 33 -1.83 -0.23 0.40
N ILE A 34 -1.53 0.38 -0.76
CA ILE A 34 -0.23 0.23 -1.43
C ILE A 34 0.88 0.88 -0.61
N GLY A 35 0.70 2.12 -0.14
CA GLY A 35 1.69 2.86 0.61
C GLY A 35 2.12 2.15 1.89
N THR A 36 1.16 1.64 2.67
CA THR A 36 1.44 0.86 3.89
C THR A 36 2.25 -0.38 3.58
N SER A 37 1.93 -1.12 2.51
CA SER A 37 2.70 -2.31 2.12
C SER A 37 4.15 -2.00 1.71
N VAL A 38 4.39 -0.85 1.06
CA VAL A 38 5.76 -0.39 0.74
C VAL A 38 6.53 -0.02 2.01
N VAL A 39 5.89 0.67 2.96
CA VAL A 39 6.51 1.04 4.24
C VAL A 39 6.89 -0.20 5.05
N ILE A 40 6.06 -1.25 5.04
CA ILE A 40 6.40 -2.54 5.66
C ILE A 40 7.70 -3.10 5.05
N CYS A 41 7.86 -3.04 3.72
CA CYS A 41 9.09 -3.48 3.07
C CYS A 41 10.30 -2.65 3.52
N TRP A 42 10.15 -1.34 3.74
CA TRP A 42 11.24 -0.48 4.21
C TRP A 42 11.65 -0.81 5.65
N VAL A 43 10.69 -1.07 6.53
CA VAL A 43 10.98 -1.53 7.90
C VAL A 43 11.73 -2.87 7.87
N LEU A 44 11.30 -3.80 7.02
CA LEU A 44 12.00 -5.08 6.84
C LEU A 44 13.41 -4.91 6.26
N ALA A 45 13.58 -4.01 5.30
CA ALA A 45 14.89 -3.69 4.73
C ALA A 45 15.84 -3.13 5.79
N LEU A 46 15.36 -2.23 6.66
CA LEU A 46 16.14 -1.72 7.78
C LEU A 46 16.49 -2.83 8.79
N ALA A 47 15.56 -3.74 9.08
CA ALA A 47 15.82 -4.89 9.94
C ALA A 47 16.91 -5.79 9.35
N ILE A 48 16.87 -6.08 8.05
CA ILE A 48 17.90 -6.84 7.33
C ILE A 48 19.25 -6.11 7.39
N GLY A 49 19.27 -4.82 7.11
CA GLY A 49 20.49 -4.01 7.20
C GLY A 49 21.11 -4.02 8.59
N GLY A 50 20.30 -3.91 9.65
CA GLY A 50 20.79 -3.86 11.02
C GLY A 50 21.12 -5.22 11.65
N ILE A 51 20.41 -6.29 11.30
CA ILE A 51 20.64 -7.63 11.89
C ILE A 51 21.73 -8.39 11.14
N HIS A 52 21.72 -8.31 9.80
CA HIS A 52 22.62 -9.07 8.93
C HIS A 52 23.78 -8.21 8.39
N GLU A 53 23.87 -6.92 8.76
CA GLU A 53 24.81 -5.94 8.18
C GLU A 53 24.73 -5.85 6.63
N ALA A 54 23.60 -6.29 6.06
CA ALA A 54 23.38 -6.42 4.63
C ALA A 54 22.84 -5.12 4.00
N TRP A 55 23.55 -4.01 4.22
CA TRP A 55 23.10 -2.67 3.84
C TRP A 55 22.85 -2.49 2.34
N LEU A 56 23.64 -3.14 1.48
CA LEU A 56 23.42 -3.08 0.04
C LEU A 56 22.09 -3.75 -0.35
N THR A 57 21.81 -4.92 0.24
CA THR A 57 20.52 -5.63 0.06
C THR A 57 19.36 -4.79 0.56
N ALA A 58 19.52 -4.11 1.70
CA ALA A 58 18.51 -3.20 2.24
C ALA A 58 18.19 -2.03 1.29
N ILE A 59 19.20 -1.40 0.70
CA ILE A 59 19.00 -0.32 -0.29
C ILE A 59 18.25 -0.85 -1.52
N LEU A 60 18.67 -2.01 -2.04
CA LEU A 60 17.99 -2.64 -3.18
C LEU A 60 16.53 -2.98 -2.85
N ALA A 61 16.26 -3.46 -1.64
CA ALA A 61 14.91 -3.78 -1.18
C ALA A 61 14.00 -2.53 -1.13
N VAL A 62 14.52 -1.38 -0.68
CA VAL A 62 13.77 -0.10 -0.67
C VAL A 62 13.41 0.35 -2.08
N VAL A 63 14.36 0.27 -3.03
CA VAL A 63 14.11 0.64 -4.42
C VAL A 63 13.11 -0.32 -5.07
N LEU A 64 13.29 -1.62 -4.84
CA LEU A 64 12.41 -2.65 -5.40
C LEU A 64 10.99 -2.54 -4.87
N SER A 65 10.80 -2.29 -3.57
CA SER A 65 9.46 -2.10 -2.99
C SER A 65 8.80 -0.81 -3.50
N GLY A 66 9.56 0.26 -3.71
CA GLY A 66 9.08 1.49 -4.34
C GLY A 66 8.60 1.25 -5.78
N ALA A 67 9.39 0.53 -6.58
CA ALA A 67 9.01 0.14 -7.94
C ALA A 67 7.77 -0.78 -7.95
N ALA A 68 7.70 -1.75 -7.03
CA ALA A 68 6.55 -2.62 -6.88
C ALA A 68 5.28 -1.85 -6.49
N GLY A 69 5.41 -0.85 -5.60
CA GLY A 69 4.32 0.06 -5.23
C GLY A 69 3.84 0.89 -6.43
N ALA A 70 4.76 1.43 -7.23
CA ALA A 70 4.41 2.17 -8.46
C ALA A 70 3.68 1.27 -9.48
N VAL A 71 4.15 0.04 -9.67
CA VAL A 71 3.46 -0.96 -10.51
C VAL A 71 2.07 -1.27 -9.96
N GLY A 72 1.93 -1.45 -8.64
CA GLY A 72 0.64 -1.66 -7.99
C GLY A 72 -0.34 -0.48 -8.15
N ALA A 73 0.19 0.76 -8.21
CA ALA A 73 -0.60 1.95 -8.45
C ALA A 73 -1.07 2.06 -9.90
N LEU A 74 -0.19 1.76 -10.86
CA LEU A 74 -0.48 1.85 -12.31
C LEU A 74 -1.29 0.66 -12.83
N ALA A 75 -1.21 -0.51 -12.21
CA ALA A 75 -1.92 -1.73 -12.61
C ALA A 75 -2.94 -2.15 -11.53
N PRO A 76 -4.23 -1.78 -11.66
CA PRO A 76 -5.29 -2.11 -10.70
C PRO A 76 -5.48 -3.61 -10.44
N ALA A 77 -5.20 -4.43 -11.44
CA ALA A 77 -5.28 -5.89 -11.30
C ALA A 77 -4.26 -6.45 -10.28
N VAL A 78 -3.13 -5.75 -10.11
CA VAL A 78 -2.06 -6.14 -9.19
C VAL A 78 -2.25 -5.48 -7.83
N GLY A 79 -2.45 -4.16 -7.79
CA GLY A 79 -2.71 -3.42 -6.56
C GLY A 79 -1.63 -3.64 -5.49
N TRP A 80 -2.07 -3.85 -4.26
CA TRP A 80 -1.21 -4.10 -3.08
C TRP A 80 -0.41 -5.40 -3.15
N LYS A 81 -0.76 -6.34 -4.05
CA LYS A 81 -0.09 -7.64 -4.12
C LYS A 81 1.38 -7.51 -4.52
N ALA A 82 1.72 -6.55 -5.38
CA ALA A 82 3.09 -6.34 -5.84
C ALA A 82 4.09 -6.07 -4.69
N PRO A 83 3.89 -5.03 -3.85
CA PRO A 83 4.76 -4.80 -2.69
C PRO A 83 4.69 -5.92 -1.65
N VAL A 84 3.56 -6.64 -1.50
CA VAL A 84 3.49 -7.78 -0.56
C VAL A 84 4.36 -8.95 -0.99
N VAL A 85 4.49 -9.23 -2.29
CA VAL A 85 5.45 -10.24 -2.76
C VAL A 85 6.87 -9.87 -2.33
N VAL A 86 7.24 -8.59 -2.42
CA VAL A 86 8.55 -8.11 -1.94
C VAL A 86 8.67 -8.30 -0.43
N ALA A 87 7.63 -7.95 0.35
CA ALA A 87 7.63 -8.14 1.80
C ALA A 87 7.84 -9.62 2.20
N VAL A 88 7.19 -10.55 1.50
CA VAL A 88 7.36 -12.00 1.75
C VAL A 88 8.79 -12.44 1.48
N LEU A 89 9.40 -11.99 0.37
CA LEU A 89 10.79 -12.31 0.06
C LEU A 89 11.75 -11.76 1.12
N LEU A 90 11.51 -10.54 1.61
CA LEU A 90 12.32 -9.93 2.67
C LEU A 90 12.15 -10.66 4.01
N LEU A 91 10.94 -11.11 4.35
CA LEU A 91 10.71 -11.95 5.53
C LEU A 91 11.48 -13.27 5.42
N LEU A 92 11.41 -13.93 4.27
CA LEU A 92 12.16 -15.17 4.05
C LEU A 92 13.67 -14.94 4.19
N TYR A 93 14.19 -13.85 3.61
CA TYR A 93 15.59 -13.50 3.77
C TYR A 93 15.94 -13.23 5.24
N LEU A 94 15.12 -12.46 5.95
CA LEU A 94 15.39 -12.08 7.34
C LEU A 94 15.50 -13.30 8.27
N PHE A 95 14.68 -14.33 8.08
CA PHE A 95 14.62 -15.48 8.98
C PHE A 95 15.41 -16.71 8.53
N PHE A 96 15.81 -16.81 7.25
CA PHE A 96 16.43 -18.03 6.70
C PHE A 96 17.76 -17.81 5.97
N ALA A 97 18.21 -16.57 5.77
CA ALA A 97 19.57 -16.27 5.31
C ALA A 97 20.49 -16.06 6.51
#